data_AF-A0A7J8NEZ9-F1
#
_entry.id   AF-A0A7J8NEZ9-F1
#
_cell.length_a   1.000
_cell.length_b   1.000
_cell.length_c   1.000
_cell.angle_alpha   90.00
_cell.angle_beta   90.00
_cell.angle_gamma   90.00
#
_symmetry.space_group_name_H-M   'P 1'
#
loop_
_entity.id
_entity.type
_entity.pdbx_description
1 polymer ?
#
loop_
_entity_poly.entity_id
_entity_poly.type
_entity_poly.pdbx_seq_one_letter_code
_entity_poly.pdbx_strand_id
1 'polypeptide(L)'
;MDNIVDSLNSAYQEFVGAAAHVLETKESSAAQKTAATDAALENFKQKWELFRVACDQAEEFVESIKQRIGSECLVDEATGYMAGKSGQHSTGLPPISAVRLEQMSKAVRWLVIELQHGSGNAGGAAAHAHPSAPFDARFPEDAAQ
;
A
#
# COMPACT_ATOMS: atom_id res chain seq x y z
N MET A 1 6.63 9.25 -18.68
CA MET A 1 6.21 7.96 -19.26
C MET A 1 7.14 7.63 -20.41
N ASP A 2 7.13 8.44 -21.48
CA ASP A 2 7.97 8.22 -22.68
C ASP A 2 9.45 8.01 -22.34
N ASN A 3 10.02 8.89 -21.50
CA ASN A 3 11.42 8.76 -21.05
C ASN A 3 11.75 7.42 -20.37
N ILE A 4 10.80 6.76 -19.69
CA ILE A 4 11.02 5.48 -19.01
C ILE A 4 11.03 4.35 -20.06
N VAL A 5 10.10 4.39 -20.99
CA VAL A 5 10.02 3.42 -22.10
C VAL A 5 11.25 3.55 -23.00
N ASP A 6 11.67 4.78 -23.31
CA ASP A 6 12.87 5.08 -24.09
C ASP A 6 14.14 4.60 -23.38
N SER A 7 14.24 4.85 -22.06
CA SER A 7 15.35 4.37 -21.22
C SER A 7 15.43 2.84 -21.22
N LEU A 8 14.30 2.16 -21.02
CA LEU A 8 14.22 0.69 -21.04
C LEU A 8 14.62 0.12 -22.41
N ASN A 9 14.12 0.71 -23.49
CA ASN A 9 14.44 0.29 -24.85
C ASN A 9 15.93 0.51 -25.17
N SER A 10 16.50 1.66 -24.79
CA SER A 10 17.94 1.92 -24.98
C SER A 10 18.79 0.92 -24.20
N ALA A 11 18.48 0.69 -22.92
CA ALA A 11 19.21 -0.25 -22.09
C ALA A 11 19.12 -1.69 -22.61
N TYR A 12 17.96 -2.09 -23.14
CA TYR A 12 17.77 -3.39 -23.78
C TYR A 12 18.65 -3.54 -25.03
N GLN A 13 18.65 -2.54 -25.92
CA GLN A 13 19.46 -2.57 -27.13
C GLN A 13 20.96 -2.62 -26.80
N GLU A 14 21.41 -1.85 -25.81
CA GLU A 14 22.81 -1.88 -25.37
C GLU A 14 23.22 -3.21 -24.73
N PHE A 15 22.33 -3.83 -23.95
CA PHE A 15 22.54 -5.16 -23.38
C PHE A 15 22.67 -6.24 -24.47
N VAL A 16 21.76 -6.26 -25.44
CA VAL A 16 21.81 -7.19 -26.57
C VAL A 16 23.05 -6.96 -27.43
N GLY A 17 23.41 -5.69 -27.67
CA GLY A 17 24.63 -5.33 -28.40
C GLY A 17 25.89 -5.82 -27.68
N ALA A 18 25.96 -5.66 -26.36
CA ALA A 18 27.09 -6.18 -25.58
C ALA A 18 27.16 -7.72 -25.58
N ALA A 19 26.01 -8.40 -25.58
CA ALA A 19 25.94 -9.86 -25.70
C ALA A 19 26.48 -10.35 -27.06
N ALA A 20 26.08 -9.68 -28.15
CA ALA A 20 26.58 -9.96 -29.49
C ALA A 20 28.10 -9.73 -29.56
N HIS A 21 28.60 -8.64 -29.01
CA HIS A 21 30.02 -8.33 -28.96
C HIS A 21 30.84 -9.40 -28.21
N VAL A 22 30.31 -9.98 -27.12
CA VAL A 22 30.95 -11.12 -26.44
C VAL A 22 31.04 -12.34 -27.35
N LEU A 23 30.01 -12.63 -28.13
CA LEU A 23 30.01 -13.76 -29.06
C LEU A 23 31.00 -13.56 -30.21
N GLU A 24 31.00 -12.37 -30.82
CA GLU A 24 31.91 -12.00 -31.91
C GLU A 24 33.38 -12.03 -31.48
N THR A 25 33.68 -11.47 -30.30
CA THR A 25 35.05 -11.47 -29.75
C THR A 25 35.52 -12.88 -29.39
N LYS A 26 34.63 -13.72 -28.86
CA LYS A 26 34.92 -15.13 -28.56
C LYS A 26 35.09 -15.97 -29.83
N GLU A 27 34.32 -15.72 -30.87
CA GLU A 27 34.49 -16.38 -32.17
C GLU A 27 35.84 -15.98 -32.80
N SER A 28 36.16 -14.69 -32.78
CA SER A 28 37.43 -14.15 -33.29
C SER A 28 38.66 -14.69 -32.53
N SER A 29 38.51 -15.05 -31.26
CA SER A 29 39.57 -15.68 -30.45
C SER A 29 39.62 -17.20 -30.55
N ALA A 30 38.85 -17.83 -31.45
CA ALA A 30 38.71 -19.28 -31.54
C ALA A 30 38.34 -19.93 -30.19
N ALA A 31 37.45 -19.27 -29.44
CA ALA A 31 37.03 -19.62 -28.08
C ALA A 31 38.15 -19.64 -27.03
N GLN A 32 39.32 -19.06 -27.32
CA GLN A 32 40.36 -18.87 -26.32
C GLN A 32 40.01 -17.71 -25.40
N LYS A 33 40.34 -17.87 -24.12
CA LYS A 33 40.20 -16.80 -23.13
C LYS A 33 41.31 -15.77 -23.38
N THR A 34 40.91 -14.57 -23.80
CA THR A 34 41.80 -13.46 -24.11
C THR A 34 41.39 -12.21 -23.33
N ALA A 35 42.32 -11.27 -23.18
CA ALA A 35 42.02 -9.97 -22.56
C ALA A 35 40.87 -9.22 -23.24
N ALA A 36 40.71 -9.40 -24.57
CA ALA A 36 39.58 -8.84 -25.32
C ALA A 36 38.25 -9.50 -24.93
N THR A 37 38.23 -10.83 -24.76
CA THR A 37 37.03 -11.55 -24.32
C THR A 37 36.67 -11.18 -22.87
N ASP A 38 37.67 -11.04 -21.99
CA ASP A 38 37.45 -10.60 -20.60
C ASP A 38 36.89 -9.16 -20.55
N ALA A 39 37.42 -8.23 -21.37
CA ALA A 39 36.89 -6.87 -21.46
C ALA A 39 35.45 -6.84 -22.00
N ALA A 40 35.13 -7.66 -23.01
CA ALA A 40 33.78 -7.79 -23.53
C ALA A 40 32.80 -8.33 -22.48
N LEU A 41 33.23 -9.31 -21.66
CA LEU A 41 32.42 -9.86 -20.57
C LEU A 41 32.15 -8.85 -19.46
N GLU A 42 33.14 -8.04 -19.07
CA GLU A 42 32.93 -6.97 -18.09
C GLU A 42 31.97 -5.90 -18.62
N ASN A 43 32.08 -5.53 -19.91
CA ASN A 43 31.13 -4.63 -20.56
C ASN A 43 29.71 -5.21 -20.57
N PHE A 44 29.56 -6.50 -20.92
CA PHE A 44 28.28 -7.19 -20.88
C PHE A 44 27.65 -7.18 -19.48
N LYS A 45 28.43 -7.48 -18.43
CA LYS A 45 27.94 -7.40 -17.04
C LYS A 45 27.45 -5.99 -16.69
N GLN A 46 28.20 -4.96 -17.09
CA GLN A 46 27.80 -3.58 -16.86
C GLN A 46 26.48 -3.24 -17.57
N LYS A 47 26.31 -3.63 -18.84
CA LYS A 47 25.07 -3.37 -19.60
C LYS A 47 23.90 -4.18 -19.08
N TRP A 48 24.12 -5.41 -18.63
CA TRP A 48 23.11 -6.22 -17.95
C TRP A 48 22.60 -5.54 -16.68
N GLU A 49 23.49 -5.00 -15.84
CA GLU A 49 23.10 -4.33 -14.61
C GLU A 49 22.31 -3.04 -14.89
N LEU A 50 22.71 -2.26 -15.89
CA LEU A 50 21.96 -1.08 -16.33
C LEU A 50 20.55 -1.45 -16.85
N PHE A 51 20.45 -2.52 -17.63
CA PHE A 51 19.15 -3.03 -18.09
C PHE A 51 18.26 -3.50 -16.94
N ARG A 52 18.85 -4.17 -15.93
CA ARG A 52 18.13 -4.59 -14.72
C ARG A 52 17.54 -3.40 -13.98
N VAL A 53 18.34 -2.35 -13.75
CA VAL A 53 17.87 -1.11 -13.11
C VAL A 53 16.75 -0.43 -13.92
N ALA A 54 16.85 -0.44 -15.26
CA ALA A 54 15.79 0.10 -16.11
C ALA A 54 14.49 -0.72 -16.01
N CYS A 55 14.58 -2.06 -15.85
CA CYS A 55 13.43 -2.91 -15.58
C CYS A 55 12.80 -2.59 -14.23
N ASP A 56 13.60 -2.44 -13.17
CA ASP A 56 13.11 -2.08 -11.82
C ASP A 56 12.34 -0.75 -11.87
N GLN A 57 12.87 0.26 -12.58
CA GLN A 57 12.18 1.55 -12.75
C GLN A 57 10.88 1.44 -13.56
N ALA A 58 10.85 0.60 -14.59
CA ALA A 58 9.63 0.36 -15.36
C ALA A 58 8.56 -0.33 -14.51
N GLU A 59 8.94 -1.27 -13.65
CA GLU A 59 8.05 -1.94 -12.70
C GLU A 59 7.48 -0.94 -11.69
N GLU A 60 8.32 -0.11 -11.05
CA GLU A 60 7.88 0.94 -10.14
C GLU A 60 6.88 1.90 -10.81
N PHE A 61 7.13 2.25 -12.08
CA PHE A 61 6.23 3.09 -12.84
C PHE A 61 4.85 2.44 -13.06
N VAL A 62 4.82 1.15 -13.39
CA VAL A 62 3.57 0.39 -13.53
C VAL A 62 2.83 0.31 -12.18
N GLU A 63 3.56 0.08 -11.09
CA GLU A 63 2.97 0.10 -9.74
C GLU A 63 2.40 1.46 -9.37
N SER A 64 3.10 2.55 -9.71
CA SER A 64 2.63 3.92 -9.51
C SER A 64 1.33 4.20 -10.27
N ILE A 65 1.25 3.75 -11.53
CA ILE A 65 0.00 3.86 -12.31
C ILE A 65 -1.11 3.03 -11.67
N LYS A 66 -0.83 1.80 -11.25
CA LYS A 66 -1.80 0.93 -10.57
C LYS A 66 -2.34 1.58 -9.29
N GLN A 67 -1.48 2.23 -8.50
CA GLN A 67 -1.90 2.98 -7.30
C GLN A 67 -2.73 4.21 -7.65
N ARG A 68 -2.39 4.94 -8.72
CA ARG A 68 -3.19 6.07 -9.20
C ARG A 68 -4.60 5.62 -9.59
N ILE A 69 -4.70 4.56 -10.39
CA ILE A 69 -5.98 3.96 -10.83
C ILE A 69 -6.77 3.39 -9.65
N GLY A 70 -6.11 2.71 -8.72
CA GLY A 70 -6.76 2.18 -7.52
C GLY A 70 -7.27 3.26 -6.59
N SER A 71 -6.53 4.37 -6.43
CA SER A 71 -6.94 5.48 -5.57
C SER A 71 -8.04 6.36 -6.18
N GLU A 72 -8.05 6.56 -7.50
CA GLU A 72 -9.13 7.28 -8.20
C GLU A 72 -10.44 6.47 -8.30
N CYS A 73 -10.42 5.17 -8.01
CA CYS A 73 -11.61 4.31 -7.92
C CYS A 73 -12.22 4.22 -6.50
N LEU A 74 -11.48 4.55 -5.43
CA LEU A 74 -11.94 4.40 -4.04
C LEU A 74 -12.56 5.67 -3.44
N VAL A 75 -12.65 6.76 -4.21
CA VAL A 75 -13.20 8.04 -3.72
C VAL A 75 -14.68 8.23 -4.10
N ASP A 76 -15.27 7.41 -4.98
CA ASP A 76 -16.63 7.62 -5.49
C ASP A 76 -17.75 6.81 -4.79
N GLU A 77 -17.61 6.50 -3.50
CA GLU A 77 -18.74 5.93 -2.73
C GLU A 77 -19.08 6.68 -1.43
N ALA A 78 -18.28 7.68 -1.04
CA ALA A 78 -18.55 8.46 0.17
C ALA A 78 -18.54 9.99 -0.03
N THR A 79 -18.27 10.51 -1.23
CA THR A 79 -18.33 11.96 -1.46
C THR A 79 -18.74 12.25 -2.90
N GLY A 80 -20.05 12.44 -3.10
CA GLY A 80 -20.65 12.67 -4.41
C GLY A 80 -19.90 13.68 -5.27
N TYR A 81 -19.46 13.22 -6.45
CA TYR A 81 -18.89 14.04 -7.50
C TYR A 81 -19.99 14.91 -8.12
N MET A 82 -20.14 16.16 -7.65
CA MET A 82 -20.95 17.18 -8.33
C MET A 82 -20.17 17.78 -9.50
N ALA A 83 -20.14 17.08 -10.63
CA ALA A 83 -19.83 17.68 -11.92
C ALA A 83 -21.13 18.16 -12.61
N GLY A 84 -21.40 19.45 -12.40
CA GLY A 84 -22.07 20.38 -13.31
C GLY A 84 -23.22 19.87 -14.20
N LYS A 85 -24.47 20.13 -13.78
CA LYS A 85 -25.49 20.67 -14.69
C LYS A 85 -26.61 21.38 -13.93
N SER A 86 -26.72 22.68 -14.23
CA SER A 86 -27.90 23.56 -14.20
C SER A 86 -28.99 23.32 -13.14
N GLY A 87 -29.08 24.29 -12.21
CA GLY A 87 -30.28 24.76 -11.52
C GLY A 87 -31.45 23.80 -11.36
N GLN A 88 -31.56 23.14 -10.21
CA GLN A 88 -32.85 22.81 -9.61
C GLN A 88 -32.68 22.57 -8.11
N HIS A 89 -33.55 23.20 -7.32
CA HIS A 89 -33.65 23.05 -5.87
C HIS A 89 -33.85 21.59 -5.48
N SER A 90 -32.87 20.99 -4.80
CA SER A 90 -33.08 19.81 -3.95
C SER A 90 -32.96 20.24 -2.50
N THR A 91 -34.08 20.15 -1.79
CA THR A 91 -34.27 20.47 -0.38
C THR A 91 -33.12 19.93 0.48
N GLY A 92 -32.45 20.85 1.17
CA GLY A 92 -31.23 20.60 1.93
C GLY A 92 -31.41 19.58 3.04
N LEU A 93 -30.78 18.42 2.87
CA LEU A 93 -30.28 17.65 3.99
C LEU A 93 -28.80 18.01 4.13
N PRO A 94 -28.39 18.63 5.25
CA PRO A 94 -26.99 18.99 5.45
C PRO A 94 -26.13 17.73 5.45
N PRO A 95 -24.90 17.77 4.92
CA PRO A 95 -23.99 16.64 4.93
C PRO A 95 -23.85 16.13 6.37
N ILE A 96 -24.04 14.82 6.57
CA ILE A 96 -23.89 14.17 7.87
C ILE A 96 -22.44 14.38 8.31
N SER A 97 -22.22 15.35 9.19
CA SER A 97 -20.90 15.59 9.75
C SER A 97 -20.51 14.36 10.57
N ALA A 98 -19.28 13.87 10.40
CA ALA A 98 -18.72 12.79 11.23
C ALA A 98 -18.93 13.08 12.73
N VAL A 99 -18.89 14.36 13.10
CA VAL A 99 -19.22 14.88 14.43
C VAL A 99 -20.65 14.55 14.86
N ARG A 100 -21.65 14.69 13.98
CA ARG A 100 -23.05 14.36 14.28
C ARG A 100 -23.21 12.85 14.46
N LEU A 101 -22.54 12.04 13.64
CA LEU A 101 -22.56 10.57 13.79
C LEU A 101 -21.89 10.15 15.11
N GLU A 102 -20.78 10.77 15.47
CA GLU A 102 -20.10 10.52 16.75
C GLU A 102 -20.97 10.90 17.94
N GLN A 103 -21.58 12.09 17.94
CA GLN A 103 -22.49 12.54 18.99
C GLN A 103 -23.71 11.62 19.11
N MET A 104 -24.30 11.20 17.98
CA MET A 104 -25.39 10.24 18.01
C MET A 104 -24.94 8.88 18.55
N SER A 105 -23.75 8.40 18.20
CA SER A 105 -23.20 7.16 18.76
C SER A 105 -23.01 7.26 20.28
N LYS A 106 -22.59 8.43 20.78
CA LYS A 106 -22.39 8.69 22.21
C LYS A 106 -23.73 8.76 22.94
N ALA A 107 -24.73 9.41 22.37
CA ALA A 107 -26.08 9.47 22.92
C ALA A 107 -26.73 8.08 22.96
N VAL A 108 -26.56 7.27 21.91
CA VAL A 108 -27.07 5.89 21.87
C VAL A 108 -26.37 5.03 22.90
N ARG A 109 -25.04 5.12 23.07
CA ARG A 109 -24.33 4.40 24.14
C ARG A 109 -24.85 4.78 25.52
N TRP A 110 -25.11 6.06 25.78
CA TRP A 110 -25.72 6.52 27.04
C TRP A 110 -27.11 5.92 27.26
N LEU A 111 -27.96 5.93 26.24
CA LEU A 111 -29.31 5.37 26.33
C LEU A 111 -29.27 3.86 26.60
N VAL A 112 -28.36 3.11 25.98
CA VAL A 112 -28.17 1.67 26.25
C VAL A 112 -27.77 1.45 27.70
N ILE A 113 -26.88 2.28 28.25
CA ILE A 113 -26.49 2.22 29.66
C ILE A 113 -27.69 2.54 30.58
N GLU A 114 -28.51 3.53 30.23
CA GLU A 114 -29.74 3.85 30.96
C GLU A 114 -30.77 2.72 30.91
N LEU A 115 -30.91 2.03 29.78
CA LEU A 115 -31.80 0.88 29.65
C LEU A 115 -31.26 -0.36 30.40
N GLN A 116 -29.94 -0.55 30.44
CA GLN A 116 -29.30 -1.62 31.22
C GLN A 116 -29.43 -1.38 32.73
N HIS A 117 -29.28 -0.13 33.18
CA HIS A 117 -29.48 0.24 34.59
C HIS A 117 -30.97 0.43 34.96
N GLY A 118 -31.83 0.76 34.01
CA GLY A 118 -33.28 0.88 34.16
C GLY A 118 -34.02 -0.46 34.13
N SER A 119 -33.38 -1.52 33.62
CA SER A 119 -33.84 -2.91 33.71
C SER A 119 -33.51 -3.53 35.09
N GLY A 120 -33.71 -2.74 36.15
CA GLY A 120 -33.32 -3.12 37.50
C GLY A 120 -33.92 -2.21 38.56
N ASN A 121 -35.25 -2.07 38.58
CA ASN A 121 -35.93 -1.63 39.81
C ASN A 121 -37.16 -2.47 40.12
N ALA A 122 -36.90 -3.67 40.64
CA ALA A 122 -37.71 -4.24 41.70
C ALA A 122 -36.79 -4.56 42.90
N GLY A 123 -36.60 -3.56 43.76
CA GLY A 123 -36.47 -3.77 45.19
C GLY A 123 -35.07 -3.90 45.79
N GLY A 124 -34.71 -2.90 46.60
CA GLY A 124 -34.13 -3.17 47.91
C GLY A 124 -32.67 -2.78 48.11
N ALA A 125 -32.48 -1.61 48.73
CA ALA A 125 -31.51 -1.30 49.77
C ALA A 125 -30.27 -2.22 49.92
N ALA A 126 -29.07 -1.64 49.79
CA ALA A 126 -28.18 -1.37 50.92
C ALA A 126 -26.73 -1.08 50.47
N ALA A 127 -26.17 -0.05 51.10
CA ALA A 127 -24.78 0.08 51.54
C ALA A 127 -23.65 -0.08 50.49
N HIS A 128 -23.09 1.08 50.14
CA HIS A 128 -21.69 1.43 50.37
C HIS A 128 -20.61 0.33 50.27
N ALA A 129 -19.77 0.50 49.24
CA ALA A 129 -18.31 0.72 49.34
C ALA A 129 -17.40 -0.38 48.75
N HIS A 130 -16.73 -0.07 47.63
CA HIS A 130 -15.30 0.27 47.52
C HIS A 130 -14.74 0.00 46.10
N PRO A 131 -13.74 0.78 45.64
CA PRO A 131 -13.32 0.86 44.23
C PRO A 131 -11.94 0.23 43.95
N SER A 132 -11.64 -0.01 42.65
CA SER A 132 -10.30 -0.02 42.02
C SER A 132 -9.36 -1.18 42.38
N ALA A 133 -8.49 -1.77 41.55
CA ALA A 133 -8.05 -1.67 40.16
C ALA A 133 -7.02 -2.85 39.95
N PRO A 134 -6.50 -3.10 38.73
CA PRO A 134 -5.92 -4.38 38.28
C PRO A 134 -4.39 -4.45 38.44
N PHE A 135 -3.81 -5.66 38.38
CA PHE A 135 -2.38 -5.82 38.13
C PHE A 135 -2.11 -6.96 37.12
N ASP A 136 -1.19 -6.64 36.23
CA ASP A 136 -0.88 -7.25 34.94
C ASP A 136 0.26 -8.27 35.04
N ALA A 137 0.39 -9.08 33.99
CA ALA A 137 1.60 -9.77 33.50
C ALA A 137 2.22 -10.93 34.31
N ARG A 138 2.11 -12.16 33.76
CA ARG A 138 3.22 -12.93 33.14
C ARG A 138 2.93 -14.44 33.03
N PHE A 139 3.02 -14.98 31.81
CA PHE A 139 3.34 -16.40 31.54
C PHE A 139 4.83 -16.66 31.89
N PRO A 140 5.16 -17.87 32.37
CA PRO A 140 5.99 -18.80 31.58
C PRO A 140 5.46 -20.26 31.68
N GLU A 141 5.35 -20.98 30.56
CA GLU A 141 6.37 -21.89 29.99
C GLU A 141 6.49 -23.23 30.75
N ASP A 142 6.08 -24.29 30.04
CA ASP A 142 6.54 -25.68 30.00
C ASP A 142 7.22 -26.33 31.23
N ALA A 143 6.66 -27.48 31.65
CA ALA A 143 7.47 -28.61 32.12
C ALA A 143 6.69 -29.93 31.93
N ALA A 144 7.14 -30.71 30.95
CA ALA A 144 6.96 -32.15 30.91
C ALA A 144 7.68 -32.84 32.08
N GLN A 145 6.98 -33.72 32.80
CA GLN A 145 7.41 -35.08 33.21
C GLN A 145 6.31 -35.78 34.02
#